data_AF-A0A8T7D2C4-F1
#
_entry.id   AF-A0A8T7D2C4-F1
#
_cell.length_a   1.000
_cell.length_b   1.000
_cell.length_c   1.000
_cell.angle_alpha   90.00
_cell.angle_beta   90.00
_cell.angle_gamma   90.00
#
_symmetry.space_group_name_H-M   'P 1'
#
loop_
_entity.id
_entity.type
_entity.pdbx_description
1 polymer ?
#
loop_
_entity_poly.entity_id
_entity_poly.type
_entity_poly.pdbx_seq_one_letter_code
_entity_poly.pdbx_strand_id
1 'polypeptide(L)' 'MILSKKKISSLPFQPFVQLEASLVRHYEGSGLGLRLSRQLVKLHGGCILGESEPGKGSTFSFTIPRSPRD' A
#
# COMPACT_ATOMS: atom_id res chain seq x y z
N MET A 1 22.50 -9.80 -10.51
CA MET A 1 22.01 -9.40 -9.17
C MET A 1 20.48 -9.46 -9.23
N ILE A 2 19.87 -10.58 -8.82
CA ILE A 2 18.42 -10.77 -8.89
C ILE A 2 17.80 -10.01 -7.73
N LEU A 3 17.13 -8.90 -8.02
CA LEU A 3 16.35 -8.15 -7.03
C LEU A 3 15.14 -9.00 -6.65
N SER A 4 15.22 -9.67 -5.51
CA SER A 4 14.11 -10.49 -5.00
C SER A 4 12.96 -9.60 -4.55
N LYS A 5 11.71 -9.97 -4.87
CA LYS A 5 10.50 -9.27 -4.42
C LYS A 5 10.52 -9.08 -2.91
N LYS A 6 10.32 -7.85 -2.44
CA LYS A 6 10.24 -7.51 -1.01
C LYS A 6 8.81 -7.18 -0.62
N LYS A 7 8.39 -7.70 0.55
CA LYS A 7 7.17 -7.26 1.22
C LYS A 7 7.35 -5.82 1.69
N ILE A 8 6.42 -4.94 1.32
CA ILE A 8 6.44 -3.54 1.72
C ILE A 8 6.09 -3.46 3.22
N SER A 9 6.82 -2.62 3.95
CA SER A 9 6.61 -2.38 5.38
C SER A 9 5.28 -1.66 5.64
N SER A 10 4.91 -1.48 6.91
CA SER A 10 3.65 -0.81 7.28
C SER A 10 3.67 0.72 7.10
N LEU A 11 4.84 1.30 6.79
CA LEU A 11 5.07 2.75 6.70
C LEU A 11 4.16 3.50 5.72
N PRO A 12 3.93 3.04 4.47
CA PRO A 12 3.09 3.76 3.50
C PRO A 12 1.60 3.70 3.85
N PHE A 13 1.21 2.92 4.87
CA PHE A 13 -0.16 2.90 5.39
C PHE A 13 -0.37 3.82 6.60
N GLN A 14 0.66 4.59 6.98
CA GLN A 14 0.56 5.62 8.00
C GLN A 14 0.11 6.94 7.36
N PRO A 15 -0.69 7.75 8.07
CA PRO A 15 -1.09 9.05 7.56
C PRO A 15 0.14 9.96 7.39
N PHE A 16 0.17 10.74 6.31
CA PHE A 16 1.21 11.74 6.01
C PHE A 16 2.62 11.20 5.77
N VAL A 17 2.78 9.88 5.54
CA VAL A 17 4.08 9.29 5.21
C VAL A 17 4.23 9.14 3.71
N GLN A 18 5.20 9.85 3.14
CA GLN A 18 5.65 9.71 1.76
C GLN A 18 7.07 9.12 1.76
N LEU A 19 7.26 7.97 1.12
CA LEU A 19 8.41 7.08 1.36
C LEU A 19 9.75 7.53 0.77
N GLU A 20 9.83 8.65 0.05
CA GLU A 20 11.07 9.33 -0.35
C GLU A 20 10.65 10.60 -1.09
N ALA A 21 11.12 11.77 -0.65
CA ALA A 21 10.83 13.05 -1.29
C ALA A 21 11.70 13.30 -2.53
N SER A 22 12.79 12.54 -2.68
CA SER A 22 13.92 12.89 -3.56
C SER A 22 13.73 12.47 -5.03
N LEU A 23 12.68 11.69 -5.34
CA LEU A 23 12.35 11.25 -6.71
C LEU A 23 10.92 11.58 -7.12
N VAL A 24 10.29 12.52 -6.42
CA VAL A 24 8.91 12.93 -6.64
C VAL A 24 8.93 13.99 -7.74
N ARG A 25 8.78 13.55 -9.00
CA ARG A 25 8.05 14.41 -9.96
C ARG A 25 6.76 14.82 -9.24
N HIS A 26 6.46 16.12 -9.19
CA HIS A 26 5.26 16.72 -8.60
C HIS A 26 3.99 15.88 -8.83
N TYR A 27 3.73 14.89 -8.00
CA TYR A 27 2.46 14.19 -7.92
C TYR A 27 1.86 14.62 -6.59
N GLU A 28 0.89 15.53 -6.69
CA GLU A 28 0.09 15.97 -5.55
C GLU A 28 -0.57 14.75 -4.88
N GLY A 29 -0.33 14.58 -3.57
CA GLY A 29 -0.91 13.50 -2.80
C GLY A 29 -0.45 13.56 -1.35
N SER A 30 -1.39 13.76 -0.42
CA SER A 30 -1.13 13.92 1.02
C SER A 30 -0.63 12.65 1.74
N GLY A 31 -0.25 11.60 1.00
CA GLY A 31 0.05 10.28 1.56
C GLY A 31 -1.17 9.58 2.17
N LEU A 32 -2.39 10.08 1.94
CA LEU A 32 -3.61 9.55 2.56
C LEU A 32 -4.26 8.39 1.78
N GLY A 33 -4.03 8.30 0.46
CA GLY A 33 -4.76 7.35 -0.40
C GLY A 33 -4.62 5.88 0.03
N LEU A 34 -3.39 5.44 0.32
CA LEU A 34 -3.14 4.05 0.72
C LEU A 34 -3.61 3.78 2.16
N ARG A 35 -3.55 4.79 3.03
CA ARG A 35 -4.09 4.72 4.40
C ARG A 35 -5.61 4.58 4.39
N LEU A 36 -6.31 5.37 3.57
CA LEU A 36 -7.77 5.28 3.37
C LEU A 36 -8.14 3.91 2.78
N SER A 37 -7.42 3.46 1.76
CA SER A 37 -7.63 2.13 1.16
C SER A 37 -7.50 1.02 2.21
N ARG A 38 -6.49 1.09 3.09
CA ARG A 38 -6.34 0.14 4.19
C ARG A 38 -7.49 0.20 5.19
N GLN A 39 -7.97 1.39 5.54
CA GLN A 39 -9.11 1.53 6.45
C GLN A 39 -10.39 0.96 5.83
N LEU A 40 -10.67 1.26 4.56
CA LEU A 40 -11.81 0.72 3.83
C LEU A 40 -11.77 -0.81 3.78
N VAL A 41 -10.64 -1.37 3.37
CA VAL A 41 -10.46 -2.84 3.32
C VAL A 41 -10.64 -3.47 4.70
N LYS A 42 -10.12 -2.86 5.78
CA LYS A 42 -10.32 -3.33 7.15
C LYS A 42 -11.78 -3.28 7.61
N LEU A 43 -12.50 -2.19 7.28
CA LEU A 43 -13.93 -2.07 7.59
C LEU A 43 -14.76 -3.16 6.90
N HIS A 44 -14.34 -3.59 5.72
CA HIS A 44 -14.94 -4.73 5.02
C HIS A 44 -14.43 -6.09 5.53
N GLY A 45 -13.69 -6.15 6.65
CA GLY A 45 -13.15 -7.40 7.20
C GLY A 45 -12.01 -8.01 6.37
N GLY A 46 -11.43 -7.24 5.46
CA GLY A 46 -10.39 -7.64 4.54
C GLY A 46 -8.96 -7.31 4.99
N CYS A 47 -8.00 -7.60 4.12
CA CYS A 47 -6.60 -7.25 4.30
C CYS A 47 -6.00 -6.67 3.01
N ILE A 48 -5.03 -5.76 3.16
CA ILE A 48 -4.27 -5.18 2.04
C ILE A 48 -2.77 -5.46 2.24
N LEU A 49 -2.10 -5.81 1.15
CA LEU A 49 -0.69 -6.18 1.08
C LEU A 49 0.01 -5.35 0.00
N GLY A 50 1.30 -5.12 0.17
CA GLY A 50 2.14 -4.45 -0.81
C GLY A 50 3.41 -5.26 -1.07
N GLU A 51 3.75 -5.42 -2.34
CA GLU A 51 5.00 -6.01 -2.80
C GLU A 51 5.72 -5.02 -3.70
N SER A 52 7.03 -4.91 -3.57
CA SER A 52 7.84 -4.06 -4.43
C SER A 52 9.09 -4.78 -4.88
N GLU A 53 9.50 -4.53 -6.12
CA GLU A 53 10.78 -4.95 -6.65
C GLU A 53 11.48 -3.72 -7.26
N PRO A 54 12.71 -3.38 -6.79
CA PRO A 54 13.44 -2.23 -7.32
C PRO A 54 13.60 -2.32 -8.84
N GLY A 55 13.35 -1.21 -9.54
CA GLY A 55 13.38 -1.16 -11.00
C GLY A 55 12.18 -1.78 -11.73
N LYS A 56 11.27 -2.49 -11.03
CA LYS A 56 10.02 -3.00 -11.62
C LYS A 56 8.75 -2.34 -11.07
N GLY A 57 8.84 -1.70 -9.91
CA GLY A 57 7.73 -0.96 -9.29
C GLY A 57 7.09 -1.73 -8.14
N SER A 58 5.86 -1.33 -7.80
CA SER A 58 5.12 -1.82 -6.64
C SER A 58 3.72 -2.30 -7.02
N THR A 59 3.28 -3.39 -6.40
CA THR A 59 1.93 -3.96 -6.55
C THR A 59 1.25 -3.97 -5.19
N PHE A 60 0.02 -3.45 -5.13
CA PHE A 60 -0.82 -3.51 -3.95
C PHE A 60 -2.04 -4.38 -4.23
N SER A 61 -2.28 -5.36 -3.35
CA SER A 61 -3.36 -6.33 -3.49
C SER A 61 -4.20 -6.35 -2.22
N PHE A 62 -5.51 -6.56 -2.35
CA PHE A 62 -6.39 -6.69 -1.19
C PHE A 62 -7.35 -7.87 -1.33
N THR A 63 -7.84 -8.35 -0.20
CA THR A 63 -8.87 -9.39 -0.13
C THR A 63 -10.03 -8.91 0.74
N ILE A 64 -11.25 -9.27 0.39
CA ILE A 64 -12.47 -8.98 1.15
C ILE A 64 -13.27 -10.29 1.28
N PRO A 65 -13.84 -10.61 2.45
CA PRO A 65 -14.77 -11.73 2.62
C PRO A 65 -15.97 -11.62 1.67
N ARG A 66 -16.35 -12.74 1.04
CA ARG A 66 -17.45 -12.77 0.05
C ARG A 66 -18.84 -12.56 0.69
N SER A 67 -18.97 -12.84 1.99
CA SER A 67 -20.17 -12.62 2.78
C SER A 67 -19.83 -11.80 4.03
N PRO A 68 -20.76 -10.97 4.52
CA PRO A 68 -20.64 -10.40 5.87
C PRO A 68 -20.42 -11.52 6.89
N ARG A 69 -19.64 -11.24 7.94
CA ARG A 69 -19.67 -12.10 9.14
C ARG A 69 -20.90 -11.69 9.92
N ASP A 70 -21.84 -12.62 10.10
CA ASP A 70 -23.02 -12.47 10.94
C ASP A 70 -22.66 -12.19 12.40
#